data_AF-A0A3S5C0R6-F1
#
_entry.id   AF-A0A3S5C0R6-F1
#
_cell.length_a   1.000
_cell.length_b   1.000
_cell.length_c   1.000
_cell.angle_alpha   90.00
_cell.angle_beta   90.00
_cell.angle_gamma   90.00
#
_symmetry.space_group_name_H-M   'P 1'
#
loop_
_entity.id
_entity.type
_entity.pdbx_description
1 polymer ?
#
loop_
_entity_poly.entity_id
_entity_poly.type
_entity_poly.pdbx_seq_one_letter_code
_entity_poly.pdbx_strand_id
1 'polypeptide(L)'
;MGTLREWVSECLELPSIVFKLWSPPGHVFPGGKMQRPPTARTELADLQATLSELGLAPCSLIAFEADGQSSSNVMHLKQQLLKQARSIA
;
A
#
# COMPACT_ATOMS: atom_id res chain seq x y z
N MET A 1 2.16 -3.36 10.40
CA MET A 1 1.80 -3.40 8.97
C MET A 1 0.72 -4.43 8.67
N GLY A 2 0.64 -5.52 9.46
CA GLY A 2 -0.44 -6.53 9.37
C GLY A 2 -1.84 -5.90 9.34
N THR A 3 -2.15 -5.04 10.32
CA THR A 3 -3.46 -4.33 10.39
C THR A 3 -3.77 -3.49 9.14
N LEU A 4 -2.77 -2.84 8.54
CA LEU A 4 -2.97 -2.08 7.30
C LEU A 4 -3.31 -3.01 6.14
N ARG A 5 -2.60 -4.13 6.00
CA ARG A 5 -2.87 -5.11 4.95
C ARG A 5 -4.22 -5.78 5.12
N GLU A 6 -4.61 -6.11 6.36
CA GLU A 6 -5.95 -6.61 6.69
C GLU A 6 -7.03 -5.61 6.26
N TRP A 7 -6.88 -4.33 6.63
CA TRP A 7 -7.81 -3.27 6.23
C TRP A 7 -7.90 -3.08 4.70
N VAL A 8 -6.76 -3.14 4.00
CA VAL A 8 -6.77 -3.11 2.52
C VAL A 8 -7.54 -4.30 1.97
N SER A 9 -7.29 -5.52 2.45
CA SER A 9 -8.02 -6.73 2.04
C SER A 9 -9.53 -6.62 2.27
N GLU A 10 -9.96 -6.00 3.37
CA GLU A 10 -11.38 -5.75 3.65
C GLU A 10 -12.03 -4.77 2.66
N CYS A 11 -11.24 -3.91 2.02
CA CYS A 11 -11.71 -2.98 1.00
C CYS A 11 -11.81 -3.62 -0.39
N LEU A 12 -11.17 -4.78 -0.60
CA LEU A 12 -11.14 -5.44 -1.90
C LEU A 12 -12.44 -6.20 -2.20
N GLU A 13 -12.82 -6.23 -3.47
CA GLU A 13 -13.99 -6.99 -3.96
C GLU A 13 -13.78 -8.50 -3.78
N LEU A 14 -12.55 -8.96 -4.00
CA LEU A 14 -12.16 -10.36 -3.82
C LEU A 14 -11.06 -10.46 -2.74
N PRO A 15 -11.29 -11.19 -1.64
CA PRO A 15 -10.30 -11.36 -0.56
C PRO A 15 -9.09 -12.20 -0.99
N SER A 16 -9.18 -12.91 -2.11
CA SER A 16 -8.09 -13.71 -2.70
C SER A 16 -7.14 -12.91 -3.58
N ILE A 17 -7.34 -11.59 -3.74
CA ILE A 17 -6.43 -10.76 -4.52
C ILE A 17 -5.08 -10.73 -3.81
N VAL A 18 -4.03 -11.15 -4.53
CA VAL A 18 -2.65 -11.01 -4.08
C VAL A 18 -2.20 -9.59 -4.43
N PHE A 19 -1.69 -8.86 -3.44
CA PHE A 19 -1.25 -7.47 -3.63
C PHE A 19 0.02 -7.12 -2.86
N LYS A 20 0.71 -6.11 -3.37
CA LYS A 20 1.89 -5.47 -2.81
C LYS A 20 1.57 -4.03 -2.44
N LEU A 21 2.19 -3.57 -1.36
CA LEU A 21 2.15 -2.18 -0.91
C LEU A 21 3.55 -1.60 -1.00
N TRP A 22 3.67 -0.40 -1.54
CA TRP A 22 4.94 0.26 -1.79
C TRP A 22 5.04 1.56 -1.02
N SER A 23 6.21 1.77 -0.41
CA SER A 23 6.58 3.06 0.20
C SER A 23 6.59 4.20 -0.83
N PRO A 24 6.37 5.45 -0.37
CA PRO A 24 6.55 6.62 -1.21
C PRO A 24 8.01 6.73 -1.71
N PRO A 25 8.25 7.39 -2.86
CA PRO A 25 9.58 7.82 -3.23
C PRO A 25 10.16 8.75 -2.16
N GLY A 26 11.45 8.63 -1.86
CA GLY A 26 12.14 9.44 -0.85
C GLY A 26 12.12 8.82 0.55
N HIS A 27 11.35 7.76 0.80
CA HIS A 27 11.33 7.09 2.11
C HIS A 27 12.59 6.26 2.33
N VAL A 28 13.40 6.68 3.30
CA VAL A 28 14.59 5.97 3.78
C VAL A 28 14.22 5.24 5.06
N PHE A 29 14.34 3.92 5.08
CA PHE A 29 14.10 3.13 6.29
C PHE A 29 15.16 3.47 7.35
N PRO A 30 14.76 3.82 8.58
CA PRO A 30 15.69 4.03 9.67
C PRO A 30 16.21 2.65 10.12
N GLY A 31 17.32 2.20 9.54
CA GLY A 31 17.98 0.94 9.94
C GLY A 31 18.76 0.22 8.85
N GLY A 32 18.58 0.58 7.58
CA GLY A 32 19.28 -0.06 6.48
C GLY A 32 20.60 0.62 6.16
N LYS A 33 21.73 -0.04 6.42
CA LYS A 33 23.05 0.25 5.83
C LYS A 33 23.08 0.03 4.30
N MET A 34 21.97 0.29 3.60
CA MET A 34 21.83 0.10 2.17
C MET A 34 21.75 1.45 1.48
N GLN A 35 22.76 1.72 0.65
CA GLN A 35 22.80 2.83 -0.31
C GLN A 35 21.75 2.61 -1.40
N ARG A 36 20.46 2.65 -1.06
CA ARG A 36 19.41 2.65 -2.08
C ARG A 36 19.20 4.08 -2.59
N PRO A 37 19.00 4.26 -3.91
CA PRO A 37 18.65 5.56 -4.46
C PRO A 37 17.42 6.11 -3.72
N PRO A 38 17.38 7.40 -3.37
CA PRO A 38 16.22 8.02 -2.72
C PRO A 38 14.91 7.81 -3.50
N THR A 39 14.97 7.53 -4.79
CA THR A 39 13.82 7.30 -5.67
C THR A 39 13.35 5.84 -5.75
N ALA A 40 14.04 4.90 -5.11
CA ALA A 40 13.71 3.48 -5.18
C ALA A 40 12.46 3.16 -4.34
N ARG A 41 11.40 2.67 -5.00
CA ARG A 41 10.22 2.14 -4.31
C ARG A 41 10.62 0.90 -3.52
N THR A 42 10.26 0.84 -2.25
CA THR A 42 10.47 -0.35 -1.41
C THR A 42 9.15 -0.96 -0.99
N GLU A 43 9.05 -2.28 -1.15
CA GLU A 43 7.88 -3.03 -0.74
C GLU A 43 7.76 -3.04 0.79
N LEU A 44 6.55 -2.77 1.28
CA LEU A 44 6.19 -2.84 2.69
C LEU A 44 5.80 -4.29 3.05
N ALA A 45 6.80 -5.17 3.09
CA ALA A 45 6.60 -6.61 3.29
C ALA A 45 6.64 -7.05 4.77
N ASP A 46 7.33 -6.32 5.64
CA ASP A 46 7.39 -6.63 7.07
C ASP A 46 6.03 -6.36 7.74
N LEU A 47 5.34 -7.42 8.16
CA LEU A 47 4.02 -7.34 8.79
C LEU A 47 4.08 -6.82 10.24
N GLN A 48 5.19 -7.05 10.93
CA GLN A 48 5.37 -6.71 12.34
C GLN A 48 5.74 -5.23 12.52
N ALA A 49 6.42 -4.63 11.54
CA ALA A 49 6.80 -3.23 11.58
C ALA A 49 5.60 -2.28 11.72
N THR A 50 5.73 -1.26 12.55
CA THR A 50 4.75 -0.18 12.74
C THR A 50 4.90 0.91 11.69
N LEU A 51 3.87 1.74 11.50
CA LEU A 51 3.95 2.87 10.56
C LEU A 51 5.05 3.88 10.96
N SER A 52 5.27 4.09 12.26
CA SER A 52 6.31 4.98 12.77
C SER A 52 7.72 4.44 12.52
N GLU A 53 7.96 3.15 12.73
CA GLU A 53 9.25 2.49 12.45
C GLU A 53 9.59 2.55 10.95
N LEU A 54 8.57 2.51 10.09
CA LEU A 54 8.73 2.66 8.64
C LEU A 54 8.77 4.12 8.18
N GLY A 55 8.68 5.09 9.10
CA GLY A 55 8.64 6.52 8.79
C GLY A 55 7.38 6.98 8.04
N LEU A 56 6.33 6.16 8.00
CA LEU A 56 5.06 6.44 7.30
C LEU A 56 4.10 7.32 8.12
N ALA A 57 4.39 7.50 9.41
CA ALA A 57 3.67 8.42 10.30
C ALA A 57 4.23 9.86 10.20
N PRO A 58 3.42 10.90 10.45
CA PRO A 58 1.99 10.85 10.78
C PRO A 58 1.09 10.61 9.57
N CYS A 59 1.58 10.88 8.36
CA CYS A 59 0.86 10.70 7.10
C CYS A 59 1.82 10.29 5.99
N SER A 60 1.38 9.40 5.10
CA SER A 60 2.14 8.98 3.92
C SER A 60 1.22 8.45 2.83
N LEU A 61 1.65 8.60 1.57
CA LEU A 61 0.94 8.07 0.41
C LEU A 61 1.54 6.72 -0.01
N ILE A 62 0.80 5.64 0.22
CA ILE A 62 1.25 4.27 -0.09
C ILE A 62 0.68 3.86 -1.44
N ALA A 63 1.52 3.31 -2.32
CA ALA A 63 1.08 2.82 -3.61
C ALA A 63 0.67 1.33 -3.51
N PHE A 64 -0.48 1.00 -4.08
CA PHE A 64 -1.04 -0.35 -4.16
C PHE A 64 -0.76 -0.96 -5.54
N GLU A 65 -0.43 -2.25 -5.57
CA GLU A 65 -0.24 -3.04 -6.80
C GLU A 65 -0.84 -4.43 -6.61
N ALA A 66 -1.72 -4.88 -7.50
CA ALA A 66 -2.27 -6.23 -7.47
C ALA A 66 -1.50 -7.14 -8.47
N ASP A 67 -1.13 -8.34 -8.05
CA ASP A 67 -0.49 -9.34 -8.91
C ASP A 67 -1.57 -10.05 -9.75
N GLY A 68 -1.47 -9.94 -11.08
CA GLY A 68 -2.30 -10.71 -12.01
C GLY A 68 -3.58 -10.00 -12.48
N GLN A 69 -3.68 -9.90 -13.81
CA GLN A 69 -4.77 -9.32 -14.60
C GLN A 69 -4.86 -7.79 -14.58
N SER A 70 -3.90 -7.20 -15.30
CA SER A 70 -4.10 -6.00 -16.14
C SER A 70 -5.20 -6.21 -17.20
N SER A 71 -6.38 -6.68 -16.78
CA SER A 71 -7.61 -6.55 -17.56
C SER A 71 -8.24 -5.26 -17.06
N SER A 72 -8.27 -4.25 -17.92
CA SER A 72 -8.66 -2.86 -17.67
C SER A 72 -10.03 -2.61 -17.02
N ASN A 73 -10.75 -3.65 -16.60
CA ASN A 73 -12.11 -3.61 -16.10
C ASN A 73 -12.32 -4.26 -14.71
N VAL A 74 -11.28 -4.81 -14.07
CA VAL A 74 -11.45 -5.39 -12.72
C VAL A 74 -11.34 -4.26 -11.70
N MET A 75 -12.48 -3.80 -11.20
CA MET A 75 -12.51 -2.95 -10.02
C MET A 75 -12.03 -3.77 -8.82
N HIS A 76 -10.82 -3.48 -8.33
CA HIS A 76 -10.26 -4.18 -7.18
C HIS A 76 -10.96 -3.82 -5.86
N LEU A 77 -11.60 -2.64 -5.79
CA LEU A 77 -12.32 -2.16 -4.61
C LEU A 77 -13.80 -2.54 -4.65
N LYS A 78 -14.37 -2.77 -3.46
CA LYS A 78 -15.81 -2.99 -3.28
C LYS A 78 -16.64 -1.87 -3.91
N GLN A 79 -17.63 -2.24 -4.72
CA GLN A 79 -18.53 -1.29 -5.39
C GLN A 79 -19.20 -0.29 -4.42
N GLN A 80 -19.51 -0.72 -3.19
CA GLN A 80 -20.12 0.14 -2.18
C GLN A 80 -19.19 1.30 -1.77
N LEU A 81 -17.87 1.07 -1.73
CA LEU A 81 -16.89 2.10 -1.39
C LEU A 81 -16.78 3.13 -2.52
N LEU A 82 -16.84 2.68 -3.77
CA LEU A 82 -16.79 3.56 -4.94
C LEU A 82 -18.00 4.50 -5.00
N LYS A 83 -19.19 4.03 -4.62
CA LYS A 83 -20.40 4.86 -4.53
C LYS A 83 -20.31 5.96 -3.46
N GLN A 84 -19.40 5.81 -2.51
CA GLN A 84 -19.17 6.77 -1.42
C GLN A 84 -17.96 7.66 -1.66
N ALA A 85 -17.28 7.52 -2.81
CA ALA A 85 -16.11 8.33 -3.15
C ALA A 85 -16.46 9.82 -3.15
N ARG A 86 -15.57 10.62 -2.57
CA ARG A 86 -15.71 12.09 -2.48
C ARG A 86 -14.54 12.76 -3.19
N SER A 87 -14.80 13.93 -3.75
CA SER A 87 -13.75 14.77 -4.31
C SER A 87 -12.80 15.22 -3.20
N ILE A 88 -11.50 15.11 -3.48
CA ILE A 88 -10.44 15.68 -2.65
C ILE A 88 -10.18 17.07 -3.24
N ALA A 89 -10.59 18.10 -2.51
CA ALA A 89 -10.45 19.52 -2.89
C ALA A 89 -9.09 20.08 -2.46
#